data_AF-A0A7X0P195-F1
#
_entry.id   AF-A0A7X0P195-F1
#
_cell.length_a   1.000
_cell.length_b   1.000
_cell.length_c   1.000
_cell.angle_alpha   90.00
_cell.angle_beta   90.00
_cell.angle_gamma   90.00
#
_symmetry.space_group_name_H-M   'P 1'
#
loop_
_entity.id
_entity.type
_entity.pdbx_description
1 polymer ?
#
loop_
_entity_poly.entity_id
_entity_poly.type
_entity_poly.pdbx_seq_one_letter_code
_entity_poly.pdbx_strand_id
1 'polypeptide(L)'
;MSADLPWPALPSSPTVLIPLGSTEQHGPHLPLHTDTTIAVAVTRAASARLAAPVVVAPALVYGASGEHQGFPGTMSLGTEALRFLLVELVRSLSLWAGRTVIVNGHGGNVRGLAEAVTQLRAEGHHVAWAPCAADGADAHAGRSETSLMLHLAPHLVDLARAKPGNLTPLPQLMPDILARGIAGVSPSGVLGDPTAASAQEGQRLFDRMAEDVAARVSEGHVGPDGCLMHPRAPGAARGRGITP
;
A
#
# COMPACT_ATOMS: atom_id res chain seq x y z
N MET A 1 11.41 -4.11 -14.71
CA MET A 1 11.22 -5.46 -15.30
C MET A 1 10.18 -6.20 -14.45
N SER A 2 9.42 -7.13 -15.02
CA SER A 2 8.40 -7.89 -14.29
C SER A 2 8.87 -9.32 -14.01
N ALA A 3 8.28 -9.98 -13.02
CA ALA A 3 8.47 -11.40 -12.73
C ALA A 3 8.06 -12.36 -13.88
N ASP A 4 7.57 -11.83 -15.00
CA ASP A 4 7.32 -12.58 -16.25
C ASP A 4 8.63 -13.01 -16.96
N LEU A 5 9.81 -12.58 -16.48
CA LEU A 5 11.10 -12.99 -16.99
C LEU A 5 11.52 -14.38 -16.45
N PRO A 6 12.14 -15.24 -17.26
CA PRO A 6 12.79 -16.46 -16.76
C PRO A 6 13.99 -16.10 -15.87
N TRP A 7 14.28 -16.93 -14.87
CA TRP A 7 15.32 -16.64 -13.86
C TRP A 7 16.71 -16.26 -14.43
N PRO A 8 17.21 -16.81 -15.56
CA PRO A 8 18.52 -16.42 -16.10
C PRO A 8 18.54 -15.00 -16.69
N ALA A 9 17.37 -14.40 -16.97
CA ALA A 9 17.25 -13.05 -17.50
C ALA A 9 17.15 -11.97 -16.41
N LEU A 10 17.17 -12.38 -15.13
CA LEU A 10 17.16 -11.43 -14.03
C LEU A 10 18.51 -10.69 -13.95
N PRO A 11 18.51 -9.36 -13.76
CA PRO A 11 19.73 -8.61 -13.50
C PRO A 11 20.40 -9.10 -12.20
N SER A 12 21.71 -8.86 -12.08
CA SER A 12 22.43 -9.14 -10.83
C SER A 12 22.02 -8.15 -9.74
N SER A 13 21.69 -8.64 -8.55
CA SER A 13 21.37 -7.86 -7.34
C SER A 13 20.41 -6.68 -7.55
N PRO A 14 19.22 -6.87 -8.15
CA PRO A 14 18.28 -5.77 -8.38
C PRO A 14 17.65 -5.28 -7.09
N THR A 15 17.00 -4.12 -7.19
CA THR A 15 15.93 -3.78 -6.25
C THR A 15 14.67 -4.55 -6.63
N VAL A 16 14.11 -5.30 -5.69
CA VAL A 16 12.83 -5.98 -5.84
C VAL A 16 11.73 -5.15 -5.20
N LEU A 17 10.70 -4.79 -5.98
CA LEU A 17 9.48 -4.16 -5.46
C LEU A 17 8.39 -5.22 -5.33
N ILE A 18 7.79 -5.34 -4.15
CA ILE A 18 6.69 -6.27 -3.86
C ILE A 18 5.40 -5.48 -3.68
N PRO A 19 4.43 -5.57 -4.61
CA PRO A 19 3.10 -5.04 -4.37
C PRO A 19 2.43 -5.84 -3.25
N LEU A 20 2.03 -5.17 -2.18
CA LEU A 20 1.27 -5.74 -1.08
C LEU A 20 -0.08 -5.04 -0.99
N GLY A 21 -1.15 -5.76 -1.35
CA GLY A 21 -2.52 -5.27 -1.25
C GLY A 21 -3.28 -5.97 -0.14
N SER A 22 -4.58 -6.15 -0.39
CA SER A 22 -5.44 -7.07 0.35
C SER A 22 -6.61 -7.55 -0.51
N THR A 23 -7.41 -8.46 0.06
CA THR A 23 -8.70 -8.87 -0.47
C THR A 23 -9.79 -8.69 0.59
N GLU A 24 -10.57 -7.61 0.44
CA GLU A 24 -11.52 -7.14 1.43
C GLU A 24 -12.68 -6.36 0.80
N GLN A 25 -13.79 -6.24 1.53
CA GLN A 25 -14.93 -5.42 1.10
C GLN A 25 -14.49 -3.98 0.78
N HIS A 26 -15.00 -3.41 -0.30
CA HIS A 26 -14.82 -2.00 -0.66
C HIS A 26 -16.17 -1.34 -0.98
N GLY A 27 -17.12 -1.54 -0.08
CA GLY A 27 -18.50 -1.16 -0.31
C GLY A 27 -19.18 -1.96 -1.43
N PRO A 28 -20.40 -1.59 -1.80
CA PRO A 28 -21.19 -2.32 -2.79
C PRO A 28 -20.79 -2.03 -4.24
N HIS A 29 -19.90 -1.07 -4.50
CA HIS A 29 -19.57 -0.56 -5.85
C HIS A 29 -18.16 -0.91 -6.35
N LEU A 30 -17.26 -1.40 -5.50
CA LEU A 30 -15.89 -1.76 -5.87
C LEU A 30 -15.61 -3.26 -5.65
N PRO A 31 -14.65 -3.84 -6.39
CA PRO A 31 -14.28 -5.24 -6.23
C PRO A 31 -13.44 -5.48 -4.97
N LEU A 32 -13.41 -6.73 -4.51
CA LEU A 32 -12.67 -7.14 -3.31
C LEU A 32 -11.15 -6.95 -3.40
N HIS A 33 -10.61 -6.87 -4.62
CA HIS A 33 -9.17 -6.76 -4.89
C HIS A 33 -8.73 -5.31 -5.19
N THR A 34 -9.48 -4.32 -4.73
CA THR A 34 -9.19 -2.88 -4.98
C THR A 34 -7.78 -2.51 -4.55
N ASP A 35 -7.40 -2.75 -3.30
CA ASP A 35 -6.04 -2.53 -2.77
C ASP A 35 -4.95 -3.14 -3.65
N THR A 36 -5.14 -4.41 -4.01
CA THR A 36 -4.18 -5.17 -4.81
C THR A 36 -4.04 -4.57 -6.21
N THR A 37 -5.15 -4.13 -6.81
CA THR A 37 -5.16 -3.51 -8.14
C THR A 37 -4.36 -2.20 -8.13
N ILE A 38 -4.61 -1.36 -7.13
CA ILE A 38 -3.94 -0.07 -6.96
C ILE A 38 -2.45 -0.30 -6.67
N ALA A 39 -2.11 -1.16 -5.71
CA ALA A 39 -0.73 -1.44 -5.34
C ALA A 39 0.10 -1.97 -6.53
N VAL A 40 -0.45 -2.88 -7.34
CA VAL A 40 0.22 -3.40 -8.53
C VAL A 40 0.46 -2.30 -9.57
N ALA A 41 -0.58 -1.52 -9.87
CA ALA A 41 -0.49 -0.46 -10.87
C ALA A 41 0.54 0.59 -10.48
N VAL A 42 0.48 1.08 -9.24
CA VAL A 42 1.41 2.09 -8.70
C VAL A 42 2.83 1.54 -8.66
N THR A 43 3.04 0.31 -8.20
CA THR A 43 4.38 -0.30 -8.15
C THR A 43 5.00 -0.42 -9.53
N ARG A 44 4.22 -0.86 -10.54
CA ARG A 44 4.69 -0.96 -11.93
C ARG A 44 5.06 0.41 -12.48
N ALA A 45 4.19 1.41 -12.28
CA ALA A 45 4.45 2.76 -12.76
C ALA A 45 5.64 3.40 -12.05
N ALA A 46 5.80 3.21 -10.74
CA ALA A 46 6.97 3.68 -9.99
C ALA A 46 8.25 3.01 -10.51
N SER A 47 8.22 1.70 -10.77
CA SER A 47 9.39 0.95 -11.28
C SER A 47 9.93 1.50 -12.60
N ALA A 48 9.05 2.00 -13.47
CA ALA A 48 9.44 2.59 -14.77
C ALA A 48 10.15 3.95 -14.63
N ARG A 49 10.09 4.57 -13.45
CA ARG A 49 10.73 5.86 -13.15
C ARG A 49 12.09 5.70 -12.47
N LEU A 50 12.47 4.48 -12.07
CA LEU A 50 13.71 4.21 -11.37
C LEU A 50 14.85 3.94 -12.36
N ALA A 51 16.02 4.55 -12.13
CA ALA A 51 17.20 4.37 -12.97
C ALA A 51 17.92 3.02 -12.72
N ALA A 52 17.79 2.47 -11.51
CA ALA A 52 18.45 1.22 -11.13
C ALA A 52 17.70 -0.02 -11.68
N PRO A 53 18.38 -1.17 -11.84
CA PRO A 53 17.72 -2.43 -12.18
C PRO A 53 16.65 -2.79 -11.14
N VAL A 54 15.39 -2.82 -11.58
CA VAL A 54 14.23 -3.08 -10.73
C VAL A 54 13.43 -4.25 -11.27
N VAL A 55 13.07 -5.17 -10.37
CA VAL A 55 12.15 -6.29 -10.62
C VAL A 55 10.89 -6.07 -9.80
N VAL A 56 9.73 -6.06 -10.45
CA VAL A 56 8.43 -6.08 -9.76
C VAL A 56 8.01 -7.53 -9.56
N ALA A 57 7.96 -7.96 -8.30
CA ALA A 57 7.54 -9.30 -7.90
C ALA A 57 6.03 -9.51 -8.11
N PRO A 58 5.54 -10.77 -8.11
CA PRO A 58 4.11 -11.04 -8.01
C PRO A 58 3.51 -10.38 -6.76
N ALA A 59 2.25 -9.98 -6.86
CA ALA A 59 1.57 -9.32 -5.76
C ALA A 59 1.25 -10.29 -4.61
N LEU A 60 1.37 -9.80 -3.38
CA LEU A 60 0.75 -10.40 -2.21
C LEU A 60 -0.68 -9.89 -2.13
N VAL A 61 -1.64 -10.75 -2.50
CA VAL A 61 -3.06 -10.38 -2.68
C VAL A 61 -3.90 -10.54 -1.40
N TYR A 62 -3.36 -11.21 -0.39
CA TYR A 62 -3.98 -11.38 0.92
C TYR A 62 -3.14 -10.65 1.97
N GLY A 63 -3.77 -9.71 2.67
CA GLY A 63 -3.16 -8.91 3.72
C GLY A 63 -3.71 -9.23 5.11
N ALA A 64 -3.56 -8.28 6.03
CA ALA A 64 -4.11 -8.30 7.38
C ALA A 64 -5.33 -7.36 7.47
N SER A 65 -6.47 -7.84 6.96
CA SER A 65 -7.75 -7.11 6.88
C SER A 65 -8.79 -7.61 7.88
N GLY A 66 -8.37 -7.84 9.13
CA GLY A 66 -9.23 -8.42 10.17
C GLY A 66 -10.46 -7.56 10.49
N GLU A 67 -10.32 -6.25 10.38
CA GLU A 67 -11.35 -5.24 10.59
C GLU A 67 -12.50 -5.33 9.55
N HIS A 68 -12.27 -5.96 8.40
CA HIS A 68 -13.27 -6.17 7.34
C HIS A 68 -14.01 -7.52 7.44
N GLN A 69 -13.71 -8.36 8.45
CA GLN A 69 -14.26 -9.73 8.60
C GLN A 69 -15.79 -9.78 8.82
N GLY A 70 -16.41 -8.65 9.21
CA GLY A 70 -17.87 -8.55 9.30
C GLY A 70 -18.60 -8.60 7.95
N PHE A 71 -17.86 -8.59 6.83
CA PHE A 71 -18.41 -8.61 5.48
C PHE A 71 -17.98 -9.87 4.72
N PRO A 72 -18.91 -10.57 4.04
CA PRO A 72 -18.57 -11.69 3.18
C PRO A 72 -17.61 -11.30 2.06
N GLY A 73 -16.64 -12.18 1.76
CA GLY A 73 -15.64 -11.99 0.70
C GLY A 73 -14.27 -11.53 1.21
N THR A 74 -14.17 -10.99 2.42
CA THR A 74 -12.89 -10.67 3.04
C THR A 74 -12.07 -11.94 3.28
N MET A 75 -10.83 -11.94 2.79
CA MET A 75 -9.86 -13.03 2.98
C MET A 75 -8.59 -12.44 3.59
N SER A 76 -8.45 -12.61 4.90
CA SER A 76 -7.38 -12.00 5.70
C SER A 76 -6.49 -13.07 6.32
N LEU A 77 -5.17 -12.88 6.21
CA LEU A 77 -4.16 -13.72 6.88
C LEU A 77 -4.09 -13.43 8.38
N GLY A 78 -4.41 -12.20 8.79
CA GLY A 78 -4.11 -11.67 10.11
C GLY A 78 -2.66 -11.18 10.25
N THR A 79 -2.43 -10.28 11.22
CA THR A 79 -1.14 -9.57 11.37
C THR A 79 0.05 -10.51 11.57
N GLU A 80 -0.05 -11.49 12.48
CA GLU A 80 1.09 -12.39 12.77
C GLU A 80 1.48 -13.24 11.56
N ALA A 81 0.49 -13.80 10.86
CA ALA A 81 0.75 -14.60 9.67
C ALA A 81 1.36 -13.76 8.54
N LEU A 82 0.87 -12.53 8.34
CA LEU A 82 1.46 -11.59 7.40
C LEU A 82 2.91 -11.26 7.79
N ARG A 83 3.19 -10.98 9.06
CA ARG A 83 4.54 -10.71 9.57
C ARG A 83 5.47 -11.87 9.25
N PHE A 84 5.09 -13.11 9.60
CA PHE A 84 5.90 -14.30 9.32
C PHE A 84 6.13 -14.51 7.82
N LEU A 85 5.08 -14.36 7.00
CA LEU A 85 5.20 -14.46 5.54
C LEU A 85 6.23 -13.47 4.99
N LEU A 86 6.14 -12.20 5.40
CA LEU A 86 7.06 -11.16 4.92
C LEU A 86 8.50 -11.42 5.37
N VAL A 87 8.70 -11.90 6.60
CA VAL A 87 10.03 -12.27 7.11
C VAL A 87 10.65 -13.37 6.25
N GLU A 88 9.93 -14.48 6.04
CA GLU A 88 10.47 -15.62 5.28
C GLU A 88 10.68 -15.26 3.80
N LEU A 89 9.76 -14.50 3.21
CA LEU A 89 9.88 -14.05 1.84
C LEU A 89 11.11 -13.16 1.63
N VAL A 90 11.34 -12.17 2.51
CA VAL A 90 12.48 -11.25 2.36
C VAL A 90 13.81 -11.95 2.65
N ARG A 91 13.87 -12.89 3.61
CA ARG A 91 15.07 -13.72 3.82
C ARG A 91 15.43 -14.50 2.56
N SER A 92 14.44 -15.10 1.90
CA SER A 92 14.64 -15.80 0.62
C SER A 92 15.11 -14.85 -0.49
N LEU A 93 14.46 -13.69 -0.66
CA LEU A 93 14.84 -12.70 -1.67
C LEU A 93 16.25 -12.13 -1.45
N SER A 94 16.67 -11.98 -0.20
CA SER A 94 17.98 -11.43 0.16
C SER A 94 19.16 -12.27 -0.32
N LEU A 95 18.92 -13.51 -0.76
CA LEU A 95 19.94 -14.36 -1.37
C LEU A 95 20.39 -13.87 -2.76
N TRP A 96 19.57 -13.07 -3.44
CA TRP A 96 19.86 -12.61 -4.81
C TRP A 96 19.47 -11.17 -5.09
N ALA A 97 18.54 -10.58 -4.36
CA ALA A 97 18.17 -9.17 -4.46
C ALA A 97 19.16 -8.29 -3.68
N GLY A 98 19.54 -7.14 -4.26
CA GLY A 98 20.38 -6.16 -3.57
C GLY A 98 19.59 -5.28 -2.59
N ARG A 99 18.27 -5.17 -2.79
CA ARG A 99 17.33 -4.44 -1.92
C ARG A 99 15.92 -4.97 -2.13
N THR A 100 15.12 -5.02 -1.07
CA THR A 100 13.67 -5.28 -1.18
C THR A 100 12.88 -4.09 -0.68
N VAL A 101 11.84 -3.69 -1.43
CA VAL A 101 10.88 -2.67 -1.00
C VAL A 101 9.47 -3.21 -1.14
N ILE A 102 8.72 -3.20 -0.05
CA ILE A 102 7.30 -3.58 -0.04
C ILE A 102 6.46 -2.33 -0.29
N VAL A 103 5.65 -2.31 -1.34
CA VAL A 103 4.76 -1.19 -1.69
C VAL A 103 3.35 -1.53 -1.20
N ASN A 104 2.94 -0.91 -0.10
CA ASN A 104 1.75 -1.30 0.66
C ASN A 104 0.52 -0.47 0.29
N GLY A 105 -0.54 -1.13 -0.18
CA GLY A 105 -1.81 -0.50 -0.57
C GLY A 105 -2.92 -0.54 0.48
N HIS A 106 -2.74 -1.21 1.62
CA HIS A 106 -3.80 -1.41 2.60
C HIS A 106 -3.38 -1.05 4.03
N GLY A 107 -4.23 -0.34 4.76
CA GLY A 107 -3.92 0.19 6.10
C GLY A 107 -3.69 -0.89 7.16
N GLY A 108 -4.51 -1.95 7.20
CA GLY A 108 -4.41 -3.03 8.18
C GLY A 108 -3.10 -3.84 8.11
N ASN A 109 -2.39 -3.77 6.98
CA ASN A 109 -1.07 -4.40 6.82
C ASN A 109 0.02 -3.70 7.65
N VAL A 110 -0.12 -2.40 7.94
CA VAL A 110 0.98 -1.55 8.42
C VAL A 110 1.63 -2.09 9.69
N ARG A 111 0.85 -2.62 10.65
CA ARG A 111 1.41 -3.18 11.90
C ARG A 111 2.35 -4.36 11.61
N GLY A 112 1.85 -5.39 10.92
CA GLY A 112 2.63 -6.60 10.63
C GLY A 112 3.80 -6.32 9.68
N LEU A 113 3.61 -5.39 8.75
CA LEU A 113 4.64 -4.92 7.84
C LEU A 113 5.78 -4.21 8.59
N ALA A 114 5.46 -3.25 9.46
CA ALA A 114 6.45 -2.50 10.23
C ALA A 114 7.23 -3.42 11.18
N GLU A 115 6.56 -4.36 11.84
CA GLU A 115 7.18 -5.37 12.70
C GLU A 115 8.14 -6.27 11.90
N ALA A 116 7.70 -6.78 10.74
CA ALA A 116 8.53 -7.61 9.87
C ALA A 116 9.77 -6.86 9.37
N VAL A 117 9.59 -5.64 8.86
CA VAL A 117 10.71 -4.84 8.33
C VAL A 117 11.68 -4.46 9.44
N THR A 118 11.19 -4.09 10.63
CA THR A 118 12.06 -3.80 11.79
C THR A 118 12.92 -5.00 12.15
N GLN A 119 12.32 -6.19 12.23
CA GLN A 119 13.04 -7.45 12.50
C GLN A 119 14.09 -7.73 11.41
N LEU A 120 13.69 -7.73 10.14
CA LEU A 120 14.57 -8.03 9.01
C LEU A 120 15.76 -7.04 8.92
N ARG A 121 15.53 -5.76 9.24
CA ARG A 121 16.61 -4.77 9.30
C ARG A 121 17.58 -5.04 10.44
N ALA A 122 17.09 -5.46 11.61
CA ALA A 122 17.94 -5.89 12.72
C ALA A 122 18.75 -7.15 12.38
N GLU A 123 18.23 -8.02 11.50
CA GLU A 123 18.93 -9.17 10.93
C GLU A 123 19.94 -8.80 9.84
N GLY A 124 20.04 -7.52 9.46
CA GLY A 124 21.00 -7.02 8.47
C GLY A 124 20.48 -7.03 7.03
N HIS A 125 19.21 -7.33 6.79
CA HIS A 125 18.62 -7.29 5.45
C HIS A 125 18.40 -5.86 4.95
N HIS A 126 18.68 -5.63 3.67
CA HIS A 126 18.43 -4.34 3.02
C HIS A 126 16.96 -4.25 2.55
N VAL A 127 16.07 -3.99 3.51
CA VAL A 127 14.63 -3.92 3.30
C VAL A 127 14.02 -2.62 3.84
N ALA A 128 12.97 -2.15 3.16
CA ALA A 128 12.11 -1.04 3.58
C ALA A 128 10.69 -1.23 3.02
N TRP A 129 9.77 -0.34 3.36
CA TRP A 129 8.44 -0.29 2.74
C TRP A 129 8.05 1.13 2.33
N ALA A 130 7.14 1.27 1.37
CA ALA A 130 6.57 2.55 0.96
C ALA A 130 5.03 2.48 0.97
N PRO A 131 4.34 3.52 1.47
CA PRO A 131 2.89 3.58 1.34
C PRO A 131 2.50 3.83 -0.11
N CYS A 132 1.46 3.14 -0.55
CA CYS A 132 0.75 3.39 -1.80
C CYS A 132 -0.53 4.17 -1.48
N ALA A 133 -0.36 5.40 -0.98
CA ALA A 133 -1.45 6.29 -0.58
C ALA A 133 -1.19 7.71 -1.09
N ALA A 134 -2.27 8.46 -1.32
CA ALA A 134 -2.19 9.88 -1.66
C ALA A 134 -2.54 10.75 -0.45
N ASP A 135 -1.86 11.89 -0.30
CA ASP A 135 -2.20 12.87 0.74
C ASP A 135 -3.65 13.32 0.63
N GLY A 136 -4.34 13.32 1.78
CA GLY A 136 -5.75 13.73 1.86
C GLY A 136 -6.75 12.74 1.29
N ALA A 137 -6.33 11.50 0.99
CA ALA A 137 -7.27 10.43 0.64
C ALA A 137 -8.24 10.15 1.79
N ASP A 138 -9.47 9.75 1.44
CA ASP A 138 -10.45 9.22 2.39
C ASP A 138 -10.04 7.85 2.94
N ALA A 139 -10.78 7.37 3.95
CA ALA A 139 -10.35 6.25 4.76
C ALA A 139 -10.58 4.88 4.10
N HIS A 140 -11.74 4.66 3.48
CA HIS A 140 -12.07 3.37 2.87
C HIS A 140 -13.24 3.44 1.89
N ALA A 141 -13.06 2.93 0.67
CA ALA A 141 -14.05 2.85 -0.41
C ALA A 141 -14.75 4.18 -0.74
N GLY A 142 -14.13 5.31 -0.39
CA GLY A 142 -14.66 6.64 -0.65
C GLY A 142 -14.29 7.15 -2.04
N ARG A 143 -14.16 8.46 -2.15
CA ARG A 143 -13.88 9.15 -3.42
C ARG A 143 -12.55 8.71 -4.04
N SER A 144 -11.53 8.53 -3.22
CA SER A 144 -10.14 8.38 -3.65
C SER A 144 -9.92 7.03 -4.34
N GLU A 145 -10.27 5.93 -3.67
CA GLU A 145 -10.17 4.58 -4.22
C GLU A 145 -11.15 4.37 -5.38
N THR A 146 -12.36 4.91 -5.28
CA THR A 146 -13.33 4.84 -6.38
C THR A 146 -12.80 5.57 -7.62
N SER A 147 -12.19 6.75 -7.45
CA SER A 147 -11.58 7.49 -8.55
C SER A 147 -10.42 6.72 -9.16
N LEU A 148 -9.53 6.16 -8.34
CA LEU A 148 -8.43 5.29 -8.78
C LEU A 148 -8.95 4.10 -9.59
N MET A 149 -9.99 3.41 -9.12
CA MET A 149 -10.57 2.26 -9.81
C MET A 149 -11.30 2.65 -11.10
N LEU A 150 -11.95 3.83 -11.16
CA LEU A 150 -12.51 4.36 -12.42
C LEU A 150 -11.41 4.65 -13.46
N HIS A 151 -10.20 5.00 -13.03
CA HIS A 151 -9.06 5.17 -13.91
C HIS A 151 -8.45 3.83 -14.33
N LEU A 152 -8.22 2.92 -13.38
CA LEU A 152 -7.44 1.69 -13.59
C LEU A 152 -8.27 0.54 -14.18
N ALA A 153 -9.52 0.39 -13.73
CA ALA A 153 -10.39 -0.72 -14.08
C ALA A 153 -11.88 -0.30 -14.05
N PRO A 154 -12.31 0.65 -14.92
CA PRO A 154 -13.67 1.20 -14.87
C PRO A 154 -14.78 0.15 -15.05
N HIS A 155 -14.49 -0.95 -15.75
CA HIS A 155 -15.43 -2.06 -15.97
C HIS A 155 -15.74 -2.87 -14.70
N LEU A 156 -14.99 -2.66 -13.60
CA LEU A 156 -15.21 -3.29 -12.30
C LEU A 156 -15.94 -2.37 -11.31
N VAL A 157 -16.24 -1.13 -11.70
CA VAL A 157 -16.86 -0.13 -10.82
C VAL A 157 -18.34 0.00 -11.15
N ASP A 158 -19.21 -0.28 -10.19
CA ASP A 158 -20.66 -0.06 -10.32
C ASP A 158 -21.08 1.23 -9.60
N LEU A 159 -20.92 2.37 -10.28
CA LEU A 159 -21.28 3.67 -9.71
C LEU A 159 -22.76 3.81 -9.34
N ALA A 160 -23.66 3.00 -9.89
CA ALA A 160 -25.06 3.02 -9.48
C ALA A 160 -25.26 2.53 -8.03
N ARG A 161 -24.28 1.79 -7.49
CA ARG A 161 -24.24 1.32 -6.10
C ARG A 161 -23.45 2.23 -5.17
N ALA A 162 -22.70 3.19 -5.71
CA ALA A 162 -21.87 4.10 -4.92
C ALA A 162 -22.77 5.03 -4.08
N LYS A 163 -22.64 4.96 -2.76
CA LYS A 163 -23.39 5.79 -1.81
C LYS A 163 -22.47 6.27 -0.68
N PRO A 164 -22.73 7.45 -0.10
CA PRO A 164 -21.99 7.90 1.08
C PRO A 164 -22.08 6.88 2.21
N GLY A 165 -20.96 6.63 2.86
CA GLY A 165 -20.85 5.78 4.05
C GLY A 165 -20.76 6.59 5.33
N ASN A 166 -19.92 6.15 6.26
CA ASN A 166 -19.63 6.91 7.47
C ASN A 166 -18.57 7.99 7.17
N LEU A 167 -18.91 9.26 7.38
CA LEU A 167 -18.05 10.42 7.10
C LEU A 167 -17.25 10.91 8.33
N THR A 168 -17.39 10.22 9.46
CA THR A 168 -16.65 10.56 10.68
C THR A 168 -15.15 10.38 10.43
N PRO A 169 -14.29 11.33 10.83
CA PRO A 169 -12.85 11.21 10.63
C PRO A 169 -12.28 9.92 11.22
N LEU A 170 -11.40 9.25 10.46
CA LEU A 170 -10.82 7.96 10.85
C LEU A 170 -10.28 7.91 12.29
N PRO A 171 -9.53 8.91 12.81
CA PRO A 171 -9.03 8.89 14.19
C PRO A 171 -10.13 8.76 15.25
N GLN A 172 -11.33 9.28 14.97
CA GLN A 172 -12.48 9.19 15.87
C GLN A 172 -13.19 7.84 15.76
N LEU A 173 -13.10 7.17 14.61
CA LEU A 173 -13.66 5.84 14.38
C LEU A 173 -12.75 4.71 14.87
N MET A 174 -11.44 4.94 14.97
CA MET A 174 -10.46 3.90 15.29
C MET A 174 -10.81 3.05 16.54
N PRO A 175 -11.24 3.64 17.69
CA PRO A 175 -11.59 2.83 18.86
C PRO A 175 -12.73 1.84 18.57
N ASP A 176 -13.73 2.28 17.81
CA ASP A 176 -14.89 1.47 17.45
C ASP A 176 -14.56 0.42 16.38
N ILE A 177 -13.71 0.75 15.40
CA ILE A 177 -13.21 -0.20 14.40
C ILE A 177 -12.43 -1.32 15.09
N LEU A 178 -11.57 -1.00 16.05
CA LEU A 178 -10.83 -2.01 16.81
C LEU A 178 -11.75 -2.91 17.65
N ALA A 179 -12.83 -2.34 18.20
CA ALA A 179 -13.75 -3.08 19.06
C ALA A 179 -14.79 -3.90 18.28
N ARG A 180 -15.29 -3.40 17.15
CA ARG A 180 -16.48 -3.93 16.45
C ARG A 180 -16.26 -4.18 14.95
N GLY A 181 -15.06 -3.94 14.44
CA GLY A 181 -14.75 -3.96 13.01
C GLY A 181 -15.46 -2.85 12.23
N ILE A 182 -15.23 -2.82 10.92
CA ILE A 182 -15.84 -1.84 10.01
C ILE A 182 -17.37 -1.98 9.99
N ALA A 183 -17.89 -3.21 10.09
CA ALA A 183 -19.34 -3.46 10.09
C ALA A 183 -20.05 -2.80 11.28
N GLY A 184 -19.35 -2.62 12.40
CA GLY A 184 -19.87 -1.95 13.60
C GLY A 184 -19.88 -0.42 13.54
N VAL A 185 -19.31 0.18 12.49
CA VAL A 185 -19.28 1.65 12.28
C VAL A 185 -19.86 2.08 10.93
N SER A 186 -19.95 1.18 9.96
CA SER A 186 -20.52 1.45 8.63
C SER A 186 -21.23 0.22 8.09
N PRO A 187 -22.58 0.20 8.01
CA PRO A 187 -23.32 -0.94 7.47
C PRO A 187 -23.01 -1.24 5.99
N SER A 188 -22.62 -0.23 5.21
CA SER A 188 -22.22 -0.40 3.81
C SER A 188 -20.76 -0.81 3.66
N GLY A 189 -19.96 -0.72 4.71
CA GLY A 189 -18.51 -0.90 4.68
C GLY A 189 -17.72 0.33 4.23
N VAL A 190 -18.38 1.37 3.68
CA VAL A 190 -17.73 2.59 3.18
C VAL A 190 -17.42 3.55 4.33
N LEU A 191 -16.19 4.07 4.38
CA LEU A 191 -15.74 5.15 5.27
C LEU A 191 -15.32 6.37 4.45
N GLY A 192 -16.32 7.07 3.90
CA GLY A 192 -16.13 8.20 2.99
C GLY A 192 -17.33 8.42 2.09
N ASP A 193 -17.15 9.25 1.05
CA ASP A 193 -18.19 9.54 0.07
C ASP A 193 -17.67 9.29 -1.37
N PRO A 194 -18.09 8.19 -2.04
CA PRO A 194 -17.67 7.88 -3.40
C PRO A 194 -18.44 8.65 -4.49
N THR A 195 -19.50 9.42 -4.16
CA THR A 195 -20.43 9.91 -5.21
C THR A 195 -19.82 10.95 -6.15
N ALA A 196 -18.75 11.63 -5.72
CA ALA A 196 -18.02 12.61 -6.52
C ALA A 196 -16.77 12.04 -7.21
N ALA A 197 -16.58 10.71 -7.19
CA ALA A 197 -15.43 10.06 -7.79
C ALA A 197 -15.38 10.22 -9.32
N SER A 198 -14.17 10.33 -9.88
CA SER A 198 -13.99 10.46 -11.32
C SER A 198 -12.68 9.81 -11.80
N ALA A 199 -12.68 9.30 -13.04
CA ALA A 199 -11.47 8.75 -13.65
C ALA A 199 -10.35 9.80 -13.79
N GLN A 200 -10.71 11.08 -14.01
CA GLN A 200 -9.74 12.17 -14.11
C GLN A 200 -9.02 12.40 -12.77
N GLU A 201 -9.75 12.34 -11.66
CA GLU A 201 -9.17 12.40 -10.33
C GLU A 201 -8.31 11.17 -10.04
N GLY A 202 -8.76 9.99 -10.45
CA GLY A 202 -8.02 8.74 -10.35
C GLY A 202 -6.66 8.81 -11.02
N GLN A 203 -6.61 9.31 -12.26
CA GLN A 203 -5.35 9.51 -12.98
C GLN A 203 -4.40 10.44 -12.20
N ARG A 204 -4.90 11.58 -11.70
CA ARG A 204 -4.06 12.52 -10.93
C ARG A 204 -3.52 11.90 -9.63
N LEU A 205 -4.35 11.14 -8.91
CA LEU A 205 -3.95 10.43 -7.70
C LEU A 205 -2.89 9.38 -8.03
N PHE A 206 -3.15 8.56 -9.04
CA PHE A 206 -2.26 7.50 -9.51
C PHE A 206 -0.86 8.04 -9.88
N ASP A 207 -0.80 9.12 -10.67
CA ASP A 207 0.46 9.71 -11.09
C ASP A 207 1.28 10.22 -9.89
N ARG A 208 0.64 10.89 -8.94
CA ARG A 208 1.29 11.36 -7.71
C ARG A 208 1.79 10.21 -6.84
N MET A 209 0.99 9.16 -6.66
CA MET A 209 1.38 7.99 -5.87
C MET A 209 2.58 7.29 -6.49
N ALA A 210 2.60 7.12 -7.82
CA ALA A 210 3.70 6.47 -8.51
C ALA A 210 4.98 7.33 -8.52
N GLU A 211 4.85 8.66 -8.63
CA GLU A 211 5.97 9.59 -8.47
C GLU A 211 6.53 9.53 -7.05
N ASP A 212 5.67 9.57 -6.03
CA ASP A 212 6.08 9.53 -4.63
C ASP A 212 6.81 8.23 -4.28
N VAL A 213 6.24 7.08 -4.63
CA VAL A 213 6.90 5.78 -4.41
C VAL A 213 8.26 5.73 -5.11
N ALA A 214 8.36 6.21 -6.35
CA ALA A 214 9.63 6.25 -7.07
C ALA A 214 10.67 7.16 -6.38
N ALA A 215 10.24 8.33 -5.91
CA ALA A 215 11.12 9.29 -5.22
C ALA A 215 11.64 8.72 -3.90
N ARG A 216 10.74 8.17 -3.06
CA ARG A 216 11.09 7.50 -1.79
C ARG A 216 12.05 6.34 -1.99
N VAL A 217 11.81 5.51 -3.00
CA VAL A 217 12.70 4.38 -3.33
C VAL A 217 14.07 4.89 -3.76
N SER A 218 14.12 5.94 -4.57
CA SER A 218 15.39 6.51 -5.06
C SER A 218 16.23 7.14 -3.95
N GLU A 219 15.62 7.89 -3.05
CA GLU A 219 16.36 8.54 -1.95
C GLU A 219 16.78 7.56 -0.85
N GLY A 220 15.94 6.56 -0.57
CA GLY A 220 16.27 5.47 0.34
C GLY A 220 16.36 5.87 1.82
N HIS A 221 15.83 7.02 2.24
CA HIS A 221 15.82 7.40 3.65
C HIS A 221 14.78 6.58 4.42
N VAL A 222 15.23 5.60 5.20
CA VAL A 222 14.37 4.71 5.96
C VAL A 222 14.12 5.27 7.36
N GLY A 223 12.85 5.42 7.72
CA GLY A 223 12.39 5.78 9.05
C GLY A 223 12.54 4.66 10.08
N PRO A 224 12.21 4.93 11.36
CA PRO A 224 12.39 3.98 12.46
C PRO A 224 11.51 2.72 12.33
N ASP A 225 10.36 2.81 11.67
CA ASP A 225 9.42 1.72 11.40
C ASP A 225 9.68 1.01 10.05
N GLY A 226 10.80 1.32 9.40
CA GLY A 226 11.14 0.78 8.09
C GLY A 226 10.46 1.47 6.91
N CYS A 227 9.63 2.48 7.15
CA CYS A 227 8.95 3.24 6.11
C CYS A 227 9.95 4.15 5.38
N LEU A 228 9.89 4.19 4.05
CA LEU A 228 10.66 5.15 3.27
C LEU A 228 10.02 6.53 3.43
N MET A 229 10.81 7.48 3.93
CA MET A 229 10.36 8.83 4.19
C MET A 229 10.20 9.61 2.88
N HIS A 230 9.25 10.55 2.85
CA HIS A 230 9.13 11.49 1.74
C HIS A 230 10.45 12.24 1.52
N PRO A 231 10.78 12.54 0.26
CA PRO A 231 11.73 13.57 -0.09
C PRO A 231 11.55 14.83 0.74
N ARG A 232 12.59 15.23 1.47
CA ARG A 232 12.58 16.59 2.06
C ARG A 232 12.60 17.58 0.90
N ALA A 233 11.69 18.55 0.93
CA ALA A 233 11.76 19.68 0.01
C ALA A 233 13.19 20.28 0.03
N PRO A 234 13.83 20.50 -1.13
CA PRO A 234 15.16 21.08 -1.18
C PRO A 234 15.14 22.47 -0.52
N GLY A 235 15.76 22.59 0.66
CA GLY A 235 15.84 23.86 1.41
C GLY A 235 15.65 23.77 2.93
N ALA A 236 15.19 22.63 3.48
CA ALA A 236 15.12 22.46 4.94
C ALA A 236 16.53 22.24 5.52
N ALA A 237 17.20 23.34 5.87
CA ALA A 237 18.52 23.35 6.50
C ALA A 237 18.59 22.40 7.70
N ARG A 238 19.72 21.70 7.85
CA ARG A 238 20.06 20.98 9.09
C ARG A 238 20.06 22.00 10.21
N GLY A 239 19.05 21.98 11.06
CA GLY A 239 19.01 22.77 12.30
C GLY A 239 20.32 22.57 13.04
N ARG A 240 21.12 23.63 13.12
CA ARG A 240 22.36 23.63 13.87
C ARG A 240 22.01 23.32 15.32
N GLY A 241 22.74 22.37 15.89
CA GLY A 241 22.62 22.01 17.29
C GLY A 241 22.76 23.25 18.17
N ILE A 242 21.83 23.38 19.11
CA ILE A 242 21.98 24.24 20.27
C ILE A 242 22.12 23.28 21.46
N THR A 243 23.37 23.00 21.83
CA THR A 243 23.76 22.91 23.25
C THR A 243 23.68 24.31 23.85
N PRO A 244 23.35 24.48 25.14
CA PRO A 244 23.81 23.65 26.27
C PRO A 244 22.72 22.80 26.93
#